data_AF-A0A2K4FYC1-F1
#
_entry.id   AF-A0A2K4FYC1-F1
#
_cell.length_a   1.000
_cell.length_b   1.000
_cell.length_c   1.000
_cell.angle_alpha   90.00
_cell.angle_beta   90.00
_cell.angle_gamma   90.00
#
_symmetry.space_group_name_H-M   'P 1'
#
loop_
_entity.id
_entity.type
_entity.pdbx_description
1 polymer ?
#
loop_
_entity_poly.entity_id
_entity_poly.type
_entity_poly.pdbx_seq_one_letter_code
_entity_poly.pdbx_strand_id
1 'polypeptide(L)' 'DKHVMPWRIEDELKALGANYIQAGLWRGFAVRDGALITGQQNFSGAETAQAIIAALGE' A
#
# COMPACT_ATOMS: atom_id res chain seq x y z
N ASP A 1 15.16 -9.92 22.76
CA ASP A 1 14.16 -9.77 21.70
C ASP A 1 13.19 -8.64 21.96
N LYS A 2 13.36 -7.52 21.26
CA LYS A 2 12.31 -6.49 21.18
C LYS A 2 11.74 -6.53 19.77
N HIS A 3 10.57 -7.15 19.62
CA HIS A 3 9.75 -6.95 18.43
C HIS A 3 9.37 -5.46 18.41
N VAL A 4 9.99 -4.68 17.52
CA VAL A 4 9.76 -3.23 17.43
C VAL A 4 8.31 -2.93 17.01
N MET A 5 7.72 -3.83 16.23
CA MET A 5 6.31 -3.77 15.81
C MET A 5 5.56 -4.98 16.35
N PRO A 6 4.38 -4.82 16.94
CA PRO A 6 3.64 -5.93 17.55
C PRO A 6 3.06 -6.93 16.55
N TRP A 7 2.93 -6.55 15.27
CA TRP A 7 2.39 -7.37 14.19
C TRP A 7 2.88 -6.85 12.83
N ARG A 8 2.72 -7.66 11.77
CA ARG A 8 3.07 -7.29 10.39
C ARG A 8 1.80 -6.94 9.63
N ILE A 9 1.84 -5.83 8.89
CA ILE A 9 0.68 -5.37 8.10
C ILE A 9 0.24 -6.38 7.03
N GLU A 10 1.19 -7.12 6.44
CA GLU A 10 0.89 -8.15 5.44
C GLU A 10 0.02 -9.27 6.02
N ASP A 11 0.34 -9.72 7.24
CA ASP A 11 -0.39 -10.81 7.89
C ASP A 11 -1.81 -10.37 8.27
N GLU A 12 -1.95 -9.17 8.85
CA GLU A 12 -3.27 -8.61 9.20
C GLU A 12 -4.15 -8.36 7.97
N LEU A 13 -3.58 -7.83 6.88
CA LEU A 13 -4.33 -7.60 5.64
C LEU A 13 -4.83 -8.92 5.04
N LYS A 14 -3.97 -9.95 4.99
CA LYS A 14 -4.36 -11.27 4.50
C LYS A 14 -5.41 -11.93 5.39
N ALA A 15 -5.31 -11.79 6.72
CA ALA A 15 -6.29 -12.31 7.66
C ALA A 15 -7.68 -11.68 7.47
N LEU A 16 -7.73 -10.41 7.06
CA LEU A 16 -8.97 -9.70 6.69
C LEU A 16 -9.46 -10.02 5.26
N GLY A 17 -8.77 -10.89 4.52
CA GLY A 17 -9.15 -11.32 3.17
C GLY A 17 -8.64 -10.41 2.04
N ALA A 18 -7.75 -9.46 2.32
CA ALA A 18 -7.18 -8.60 1.29
C ALA A 18 -6.12 -9.33 0.46
N ASN A 19 -6.05 -8.99 -0.84
CA ASN A 19 -4.96 -9.43 -1.71
C ASN A 19 -3.73 -8.52 -1.52
N TYR A 20 -2.80 -8.92 -0.66
CA TYR A 20 -1.56 -8.17 -0.43
C TYR A 20 -0.56 -8.37 -1.58
N ILE A 21 -0.15 -7.27 -2.22
CA ILE A 21 0.85 -7.25 -3.30
C ILE A 21 1.92 -6.17 -3.06
N GLN A 22 3.15 -6.40 -3.52
CA GLN A 22 4.27 -5.46 -3.44
C GLN A 22 5.20 -5.58 -4.66
N ALA A 23 5.95 -4.52 -4.99
CA ALA A 23 6.89 -4.52 -6.14
C ALA A 23 8.38 -4.58 -5.75
N GLY A 24 8.67 -5.22 -4.61
CA GLY A 24 10.04 -5.38 -4.11
C GLY A 24 10.56 -4.12 -3.40
N LEU A 25 11.82 -4.18 -2.97
CA LEU A 25 12.44 -3.12 -2.17
C LEU A 25 12.86 -1.93 -3.04
N TRP A 26 12.87 -0.73 -2.44
CA TRP A 26 13.39 0.51 -3.03
C TRP A 26 12.74 0.96 -4.36
N ARG A 27 11.52 0.50 -4.66
CA ARG A 27 10.73 0.94 -5.82
C ARG A 27 9.43 1.62 -5.39
N GLY A 28 8.93 2.49 -6.26
CA GLY A 28 7.56 3.00 -6.19
C GLY A 28 6.58 1.87 -6.49
N PHE A 29 5.52 1.78 -5.70
CA PHE A 29 4.41 0.89 -5.95
C PHE A 29 3.15 1.43 -5.29
N ALA A 30 2.18 1.81 -6.12
CA ALA A 30 0.85 2.22 -5.69
C ALA A 30 -0.21 1.42 -6.43
N VAL A 31 -1.29 1.07 -5.73
CA VAL A 31 -2.41 0.29 -6.27
C VAL A 31 -3.71 0.95 -5.87
N ARG A 32 -4.69 0.94 -6.78
CA ARG A 32 -6.07 1.38 -6.53
C ARG A 32 -7.02 0.20 -6.70
N ASP A 33 -7.91 0.04 -5.72
CA ASP A 33 -9.07 -0.85 -5.74
C ASP A 33 -10.32 -0.03 -5.39
N GLY A 34 -11.07 0.38 -6.41
CA GLY A 34 -12.20 1.29 -6.26
C GLY A 34 -11.80 2.60 -5.58
N ALA A 35 -12.30 2.83 -4.36
CA ALA A 35 -12.01 4.00 -3.54
C ALA A 35 -10.82 3.80 -2.57
N LEU A 36 -10.24 2.60 -2.50
CA LEU A 36 -9.07 2.31 -1.67
C LEU A 36 -7.79 2.47 -2.50
N ILE A 37 -6.89 3.34 -2.05
CA ILE A 37 -5.60 3.58 -2.69
C ILE A 37 -4.50 3.33 -1.67
N THR A 38 -3.51 2.50 -2.03
CA THR A 38 -2.39 2.14 -1.16
C THR A 38 -1.05 2.41 -1.87
N GLY A 39 -0.01 2.71 -1.07
CA GLY A 39 1.37 2.86 -1.52
C GLY A 39 2.32 2.12 -0.59
N GLN A 40 3.34 1.45 -1.12
CA GLN A 40 4.15 0.48 -0.35
C GLN A 40 5.10 1.15 0.67
N GLN A 41 5.88 2.14 0.23
CA GLN A 41 6.91 2.79 1.04
C GLN A 41 7.21 4.21 0.53
N ASN A 42 8.23 4.86 1.10
CA ASN A 42 8.61 6.24 0.81
C ASN A 42 8.78 6.59 -0.69
N PHE A 43 9.15 5.62 -1.54
CA PHE A 43 9.28 5.82 -3.00
C PHE A 43 7.95 5.88 -3.76
N SER A 44 6.84 5.49 -3.12
CA SER A 44 5.53 5.37 -3.76
C SER A 44 4.67 6.64 -3.63
N GLY A 45 5.17 7.69 -2.96
CA GLY A 45 4.37 8.87 -2.61
C GLY A 45 3.80 9.62 -3.83
N ALA A 46 4.63 9.86 -4.85
CA ALA A 46 4.20 10.54 -6.07
C ALA A 46 3.15 9.73 -6.84
N GLU A 47 3.37 8.43 -7.01
CA GLU A 47 2.44 7.52 -7.69
C GLU A 47 1.11 7.40 -6.94
N THR A 48 1.15 7.32 -5.60
CA THR A 48 -0.04 7.30 -4.75
C THR A 48 -0.86 8.59 -4.91
N ALA A 49 -0.19 9.76 -4.91
CA ALA A 49 -0.85 11.05 -5.08
C ALA A 49 -1.50 11.18 -6.47
N GLN A 50 -0.84 10.70 -7.52
CA GLN A 50 -1.40 10.67 -8.88
C GLN A 50 -2.66 9.80 -8.94
N ALA A 51 -2.64 8.62 -8.32
CA ALA A 51 -3.81 7.74 -8.25
C ALA A 51 -4.99 8.40 -7.52
N ILE A 52 -4.73 9.16 -6.44
CA ILE A 52 -5.77 9.91 -5.70
C ILE A 52 -6.39 10.99 -6.59
N ILE A 53 -5.56 11.80 -7.26
CA ILE A 53 -6.06 12.88 -8.14
C ILE A 53 -6.93 12.29 -9.26
N ALA A 54 -6.48 11.20 -9.88
CA ALA A 54 -7.27 10.51 -10.91
C ALA A 54 -8.62 10.03 -10.36
N ALA A 55 -8.65 9.44 -9.17
CA ALA A 55 -9.89 8.95 -8.55
C ALA A 55 -10.89 10.06 -8.19
N LEU A 56 -10.42 11.26 -7.87
CA LEU A 56 -11.29 12.42 -7.56
C LEU A 56 -11.81 13.14 -8.81
N GLY A 57 -11.21 12.91 -9.98
CA GLY A 57 -11.58 13.54 -11.24
C GLY A 57 -12.57 12.73 -12.09
N GLU A 58 -12.99 11.55 -11.61
CA GLU A 58 -14.02 10.68 -12.20
C GLU A 58 -15.43 11.09 -11.75
#